data_AF-A0A6A9T0K7-F1
#
_entry.id   AF-A0A6A9T0K7-F1
#
_cell.length_a   1.000
_cell.length_b   1.000
_cell.length_c   1.000
_cell.angle_alpha   90.00
_cell.angle_beta   90.00
_cell.angle_gamma   90.00
#
_symmetry.space_group_name_H-M   'P 1'
#
loop_
_entity.id
_entity.type
_entity.pdbx_description
1 polymer ?
#
loop_
_entity_poly.entity_id
_entity_poly.type
_entity_poly.pdbx_seq_one_letter_code
_entity_poly.pdbx_strand_id
1 'polypeptide(L)'
;MSAPESDFEDAAAVLVLSPRDVGAKACADLLERTPGGLDRLLIVAISDDPAAWETRLDDRPALDGTAVSYVDVRTLRHGDDDGPTPVETVRSPADLNALGTAINDVLSDAAAAGERVGLCVYSISEMLAFVDRELVFKLLHTVGARLRREDHVAYFHLDGDTGDEELETLFSHLSDAVVSIDDHGMTVSPGYYAVAPEDDDLPPE
;
A
#
# COMPACT_ATOMS: atom_id res chain seq x y z
N MET A 1 -11.11 -14.05 20.02
CA MET A 1 -12.24 -13.10 19.96
C MET A 1 -11.99 -12.32 18.68
N SER A 2 -12.57 -12.76 17.56
CA SER A 2 -12.29 -12.18 16.25
C SER A 2 -12.78 -10.73 16.22
N ALA A 3 -11.90 -9.79 15.85
CA ALA A 3 -12.35 -8.45 15.49
C ALA A 3 -13.39 -8.59 14.35
N PRO A 4 -14.51 -7.85 14.39
CA PRO A 4 -15.46 -7.90 13.31
C PRO A 4 -14.78 -7.39 12.03
N GLU A 5 -14.98 -8.09 10.92
CA GLU A 5 -14.41 -7.79 9.61
C GLU A 5 -14.83 -6.41 9.05
N SER A 6 -15.70 -5.68 9.76
CA SER A 6 -16.37 -4.44 9.35
C SER A 6 -15.58 -3.14 9.54
N ASP A 7 -14.41 -3.17 10.17
CA ASP A 7 -13.75 -1.93 10.65
C ASP A 7 -12.81 -1.25 9.64
N PHE A 8 -12.61 -1.81 8.44
CA PHE A 8 -11.84 -1.14 7.37
C PHE A 8 -12.56 -1.08 6.02
N GLU A 9 -13.86 -1.40 5.97
CA GLU A 9 -14.59 -1.51 4.70
C GLU A 9 -14.61 -0.21 3.88
N ASP A 10 -14.60 0.93 4.56
CA ASP A 10 -14.56 2.28 3.97
C ASP A 10 -13.15 2.92 4.03
N ALA A 11 -12.13 2.18 4.46
CA ALA A 11 -10.77 2.70 4.59
C ALA A 11 -10.09 2.78 3.21
N ALA A 12 -9.68 3.98 2.81
CA ALA A 12 -8.95 4.20 1.57
C ALA A 12 -7.43 4.13 1.77
N ALA A 13 -6.94 4.24 3.01
CA ALA A 13 -5.58 3.90 3.37
C ALA A 13 -5.54 3.03 4.61
N VAL A 14 -4.85 1.90 4.52
CA VAL A 14 -4.70 0.91 5.59
C VAL A 14 -3.21 0.69 5.85
N LEU A 15 -2.79 0.87 7.10
CA LEU A 15 -1.46 0.44 7.54
C LEU A 15 -1.53 -1.04 7.89
N VAL A 16 -0.63 -1.84 7.33
CA VAL A 16 -0.53 -3.29 7.59
C VAL A 16 0.72 -3.53 8.42
N LEU A 17 0.52 -3.88 9.69
CA LEU A 17 1.58 -4.28 10.62
C LEU A 17 1.65 -5.80 10.64
N SER A 18 2.73 -6.37 10.12
CA SER A 18 2.96 -7.81 10.18
C SER A 18 4.44 -8.14 10.11
N PRO A 19 4.86 -9.32 10.59
CA PRO A 19 6.21 -9.81 10.34
C PRO A 19 6.54 -9.80 8.85
N ARG A 20 7.77 -9.40 8.51
CA ARG A 20 8.20 -9.24 7.12
C ARG A 20 7.97 -10.47 6.25
N ASP A 21 8.15 -11.68 6.78
CA ASP A 21 8.03 -12.94 6.04
C ASP A 21 6.60 -13.26 5.58
N VAL A 22 5.58 -12.76 6.29
CA VAL A 22 4.17 -12.91 5.93
C VAL A 22 3.57 -11.66 5.29
N GLY A 23 4.29 -10.53 5.30
CA GLY A 23 3.75 -9.23 4.88
C GLY A 23 3.26 -9.13 3.44
N ALA A 24 3.96 -9.72 2.48
CA ALA A 24 3.51 -9.75 1.09
C ALA A 24 2.20 -10.56 0.95
N LYS A 25 2.10 -11.68 1.67
CA LYS A 25 0.88 -12.50 1.72
C LYS A 25 -0.27 -11.72 2.37
N ALA A 26 -0.01 -11.03 3.48
CA ALA A 26 -0.99 -10.20 4.17
C ALA A 26 -1.56 -9.10 3.26
N CYS A 27 -0.69 -8.38 2.53
CA CYS A 27 -1.13 -7.38 1.55
C CYS A 27 -2.05 -8.00 0.47
N ALA A 28 -1.65 -9.14 -0.09
CA ALA A 28 -2.44 -9.82 -1.12
C ALA A 28 -3.80 -10.34 -0.57
N ASP A 29 -3.83 -10.85 0.67
CA ASP A 29 -5.08 -11.24 1.35
C ASP A 29 -6.01 -10.04 1.56
N LEU A 30 -5.46 -8.87 1.88
CA LEU A 30 -6.25 -7.65 2.06
C LEU A 30 -6.77 -7.07 0.75
N LEU A 31 -5.99 -7.13 -0.33
CA LEU A 31 -6.45 -6.76 -1.68
C LEU A 31 -7.63 -7.64 -2.14
N GLU A 32 -7.58 -8.94 -1.88
CA GLU A 32 -8.70 -9.86 -2.20
C GLU A 32 -9.96 -9.53 -1.40
N ARG A 33 -9.78 -9.10 -0.14
CA ARG A 33 -10.87 -8.76 0.77
C ARG A 33 -11.37 -7.33 0.62
N THR A 34 -10.79 -6.53 -0.29
CA THR A 34 -11.24 -5.15 -0.51
C THR A 34 -12.71 -5.14 -0.97
N PRO A 35 -13.62 -4.48 -0.22
CA PRO A 35 -15.03 -4.42 -0.59
C PRO A 35 -15.24 -3.70 -1.92
N GLY A 36 -16.30 -4.06 -2.65
CA GLY A 36 -16.63 -3.44 -3.94
C GLY A 36 -15.78 -3.91 -5.12
N GLY A 37 -14.78 -4.77 -4.88
CA GLY A 37 -13.89 -5.27 -5.92
C GLY A 37 -12.88 -4.22 -6.41
N LEU A 38 -11.93 -4.70 -7.22
CA LEU A 38 -10.85 -3.92 -7.79
C LEU A 38 -10.73 -4.26 -9.27
N ASP A 39 -10.62 -3.24 -10.11
CA ASP A 39 -10.41 -3.41 -11.55
C ASP A 39 -8.92 -3.55 -11.89
N ARG A 40 -8.06 -2.95 -11.05
CA ARG A 40 -6.61 -2.98 -11.20
C ARG A 40 -5.89 -3.07 -9.85
N LEU A 41 -4.83 -3.88 -9.80
CA LEU A 41 -3.87 -3.93 -8.71
C LEU A 41 -2.63 -3.14 -9.10
N LEU A 42 -2.12 -2.34 -8.18
CA LEU A 42 -0.81 -1.69 -8.28
C LEU A 42 0.09 -2.23 -7.17
N ILE A 43 1.13 -2.96 -7.53
CA ILE A 43 2.09 -3.53 -6.58
C ILE A 43 3.39 -2.74 -6.67
N VAL A 44 3.72 -2.04 -5.59
CA VAL A 44 5.02 -1.38 -5.42
C VAL A 44 5.87 -2.30 -4.55
N ALA A 45 6.74 -3.07 -5.22
CA ALA A 45 7.64 -4.01 -4.56
C ALA A 45 9.02 -3.35 -4.40
N ILE A 46 9.47 -3.22 -3.15
CA ILE A 46 10.82 -2.76 -2.82
C ILE A 46 11.68 -3.98 -2.53
N SER A 47 12.68 -4.24 -3.38
CA SER A 47 13.59 -5.40 -3.24
C SER A 47 12.97 -6.81 -3.31
N ASP A 48 11.65 -6.94 -3.42
CA ASP A 48 10.97 -8.21 -3.69
C ASP A 48 10.72 -8.37 -5.21
N ASP A 49 10.67 -9.61 -5.67
CA ASP A 49 10.53 -9.94 -7.09
C ASP A 49 9.06 -9.86 -7.55
N PRO A 50 8.74 -9.16 -8.66
CA PRO A 50 7.43 -9.22 -9.28
C PRO A 50 6.88 -10.65 -9.50
N ALA A 51 7.73 -11.63 -9.87
CA ALA A 51 7.33 -13.03 -10.07
C ALA A 51 6.88 -13.70 -8.76
N ALA A 52 7.51 -13.34 -7.63
CA ALA A 52 7.08 -13.82 -6.32
C ALA A 52 5.68 -13.27 -5.95
N TRP A 53 5.34 -12.06 -6.43
CA TRP A 53 4.01 -11.50 -6.28
C TRP A 53 2.95 -12.18 -7.16
N GLU A 54 3.27 -12.55 -8.40
CA GLU A 54 2.34 -13.33 -9.23
C GLU A 54 1.91 -14.62 -8.55
N THR A 55 2.87 -15.40 -8.04
CA THR A 55 2.56 -16.66 -7.34
C THR A 55 1.62 -16.42 -6.16
N ARG A 56 1.76 -15.29 -5.45
CA ARG A 56 0.85 -14.94 -4.36
C ARG A 56 -0.52 -14.59 -4.91
N LEU A 57 -0.61 -13.76 -5.93
CA LEU A 57 -1.90 -13.32 -6.48
C LEU A 57 -2.68 -14.46 -7.15
N ASP A 58 -2.00 -15.42 -7.80
CA ASP A 58 -2.61 -16.59 -8.45
C ASP A 58 -3.38 -17.51 -7.48
N ASP A 59 -3.01 -17.51 -6.19
CA ASP A 59 -3.70 -18.28 -5.16
C ASP A 59 -5.05 -17.66 -4.71
N ARG A 60 -5.47 -16.54 -5.33
CA ARG A 60 -6.61 -15.71 -4.89
C ARG A 60 -7.68 -15.56 -5.98
N PRO A 61 -8.69 -16.44 -6.00
CA PRO A 61 -9.68 -16.48 -7.08
C PRO A 61 -10.55 -15.22 -7.17
N ALA A 62 -10.66 -14.41 -6.10
CA ALA A 62 -11.41 -13.16 -6.18
C ALA A 62 -10.67 -12.05 -6.96
N LEU A 63 -9.36 -12.24 -7.21
CA LEU A 63 -8.53 -11.35 -8.02
C LEU A 63 -8.34 -11.87 -9.46
N ASP A 64 -8.97 -12.99 -9.81
CA ASP A 64 -8.87 -13.58 -11.15
C ASP A 64 -9.35 -12.59 -12.22
N GLY A 65 -8.46 -12.26 -13.15
CA GLY A 65 -8.75 -11.34 -14.25
C GLY A 65 -8.62 -9.85 -13.91
N THR A 66 -8.29 -9.49 -12.67
CA THR A 66 -7.90 -8.13 -12.30
C THR A 66 -6.55 -7.80 -12.93
N ALA A 67 -6.43 -6.67 -13.62
CA ALA A 67 -5.17 -6.25 -14.23
C ALA A 67 -4.13 -5.93 -13.15
N VAL A 68 -2.88 -6.37 -13.30
CA VAL A 68 -1.82 -6.10 -12.31
C VAL A 68 -0.74 -5.24 -12.94
N SER A 69 -0.40 -4.13 -12.28
CA SER A 69 0.71 -3.24 -12.62
C SER A 69 1.79 -3.33 -11.56
N TYR A 70 3.04 -3.61 -11.95
CA TYR A 70 4.18 -3.70 -11.06
C TYR A 70 5.11 -2.51 -11.20
N VAL A 71 5.43 -1.85 -10.09
CA VAL A 71 6.54 -0.91 -9.99
C VAL A 71 7.67 -1.60 -9.23
N ASP A 72 8.69 -2.03 -9.97
CA ASP A 72 9.89 -2.68 -9.43
C ASP A 72 10.85 -1.61 -8.92
N VAL A 73 11.02 -1.52 -7.59
CA VAL A 73 12.00 -0.63 -6.97
C VAL A 73 13.27 -1.42 -6.67
N ARG A 74 14.22 -1.34 -7.60
CA ARG A 74 15.46 -2.10 -7.56
C ARG A 74 16.37 -1.65 -6.43
N THR A 75 16.95 -2.65 -5.78
CA THR A 75 18.14 -2.52 -4.94
C THR A 75 19.29 -3.33 -5.54
N LEU A 76 20.51 -3.18 -5.03
CA LEU A 76 21.72 -3.89 -5.53
C LEU A 76 21.65 -5.43 -5.45
N ARG A 77 20.50 -6.02 -5.07
CA ARG A 77 20.29 -7.44 -4.82
C ARG A 77 19.44 -8.16 -5.87
N HIS A 78 19.02 -7.50 -6.94
CA HIS A 78 18.19 -8.13 -7.97
C HIS A 78 19.02 -8.88 -9.02
N GLY A 79 18.66 -10.14 -9.29
CA GLY A 79 19.15 -10.91 -10.45
C GLY A 79 18.25 -10.64 -11.66
N ASP A 80 18.74 -10.90 -12.87
CA ASP A 80 17.90 -10.90 -14.07
C ASP A 80 16.93 -12.09 -13.98
N ASP A 81 15.61 -11.85 -13.89
CA ASP A 81 14.59 -12.90 -13.77
C ASP A 81 13.55 -12.89 -14.92
N ASP A 82 12.97 -14.06 -15.19
CA ASP A 82 12.05 -14.42 -16.28
C ASP A 82 10.57 -14.17 -15.87
N GLY A 83 10.33 -13.13 -15.05
CA GLY A 83 9.04 -12.75 -14.46
C GLY A 83 8.23 -11.74 -15.28
N PRO A 84 7.11 -11.22 -14.75
CA PRO A 84 6.32 -10.19 -15.42
C PRO A 84 7.16 -8.96 -15.67
N THR A 85 6.99 -8.36 -16.84
CA THR A 85 7.67 -7.10 -17.16
C THR A 85 7.05 -5.99 -16.33
N PRO A 86 7.81 -5.32 -15.44
CA PRO A 86 7.27 -4.21 -14.67
C PRO A 86 6.87 -3.07 -15.60
N VAL A 87 5.82 -2.34 -15.24
CA VAL A 87 5.39 -1.16 -16.01
C VAL A 87 6.39 -0.03 -15.87
N GLU A 88 7.09 0.03 -14.74
CA GLU A 88 8.19 0.95 -14.50
C GLU A 88 9.23 0.32 -13.55
N THR A 89 10.50 0.64 -13.77
CA THR A 89 11.61 0.18 -12.92
C THR A 89 12.30 1.38 -12.28
N VAL A 90 12.08 1.56 -10.99
CA VAL A 90 12.74 2.59 -10.19
C VAL A 90 14.10 2.08 -9.73
N ARG A 91 15.17 2.78 -10.10
CA ARG A 91 16.55 2.29 -9.88
C ARG A 91 17.04 2.32 -8.44
N SER A 92 16.33 3.03 -7.56
CA SER A 92 16.68 3.16 -6.15
C SER A 92 15.45 3.54 -5.32
N PRO A 93 15.26 2.97 -4.11
CA PRO A 93 14.21 3.41 -3.19
C PRO A 93 14.35 4.88 -2.77
N ALA A 94 15.55 5.47 -2.91
CA ALA A 94 15.78 6.88 -2.64
C ALA A 94 15.30 7.83 -3.74
N ASP A 95 14.96 7.32 -4.92
CA ASP A 95 14.37 8.12 -5.99
C ASP A 95 12.85 8.23 -5.82
N LEU A 96 12.44 8.93 -4.75
CA LEU A 96 11.03 9.13 -4.42
C LEU A 96 10.26 9.87 -5.52
N ASN A 97 10.95 10.66 -6.34
CA ASN A 97 10.32 11.36 -7.46
C ASN A 97 9.96 10.37 -8.58
N ALA A 98 10.91 9.50 -8.97
CA ALA A 98 10.62 8.43 -9.93
C ALA A 98 9.51 7.50 -9.41
N LEU A 99 9.57 7.11 -8.14
CA LEU A 99 8.52 6.28 -7.52
C LEU A 99 7.16 6.97 -7.52
N GLY A 100 7.10 8.23 -7.08
CA GLY A 100 5.86 9.01 -7.10
C GLY A 100 5.29 9.18 -8.50
N THR A 101 6.15 9.40 -9.50
CA THR A 101 5.76 9.50 -10.91
C THR A 101 5.17 8.18 -11.41
N ALA A 102 5.86 7.06 -11.18
CA ALA A 102 5.41 5.72 -11.58
C ALA A 102 4.03 5.38 -11.01
N ILE A 103 3.81 5.64 -9.71
CA ILE A 103 2.50 5.45 -9.08
C ILE A 103 1.47 6.38 -9.72
N ASN A 104 1.80 7.65 -9.91
CA ASN A 104 0.88 8.64 -10.46
C ASN A 104 0.46 8.33 -11.90
N ASP A 105 1.35 7.77 -12.72
CA ASP A 105 1.06 7.40 -14.10
C ASP A 105 0.04 6.26 -14.14
N VAL A 106 0.25 5.20 -13.35
CA VAL A 106 -0.72 4.09 -13.24
C VAL A 106 -2.08 4.57 -12.73
N LEU A 107 -2.12 5.43 -11.70
CA LEU A 107 -3.37 5.98 -11.19
C LEU A 107 -4.08 6.88 -12.22
N SER A 108 -3.32 7.63 -13.01
CA SER A 108 -3.91 8.48 -14.05
C SER A 108 -4.50 7.66 -15.20
N ASP A 109 -3.84 6.58 -15.59
CA ASP A 109 -4.35 5.65 -16.59
C ASP A 109 -5.62 4.93 -16.10
N ALA A 110 -5.63 4.49 -14.85
CA ALA A 110 -6.81 3.87 -14.23
C ALA A 110 -7.97 4.88 -14.16
N ALA A 111 -7.72 6.12 -13.73
CA ALA A 111 -8.73 7.17 -13.71
C ALA A 111 -9.29 7.47 -15.11
N ALA A 112 -8.46 7.46 -16.15
CA ALA A 112 -8.90 7.63 -17.53
C ALA A 112 -9.79 6.47 -18.03
N ALA A 113 -9.56 5.26 -17.50
CA ALA A 113 -10.36 4.07 -17.79
C ALA A 113 -11.60 3.93 -16.88
N GLY A 114 -11.71 4.73 -15.82
CA GLY A 114 -12.76 4.60 -14.81
C GLY A 114 -12.59 3.38 -13.90
N GLU A 115 -11.35 2.93 -13.72
CA GLU A 115 -10.98 1.74 -12.95
C GLU A 115 -10.68 2.06 -11.48
N ARG A 116 -11.13 1.18 -10.59
CA ARG A 116 -10.79 1.24 -9.16
C ARG A 116 -9.50 0.48 -8.88
N VAL A 117 -8.53 1.17 -8.25
CA VAL A 117 -7.19 0.63 -7.98
C VAL A 117 -7.04 0.18 -6.53
N GLY A 118 -6.46 -1.00 -6.34
CA GLY A 118 -5.91 -1.45 -5.07
C GLY A 118 -4.38 -1.37 -5.10
N LEU A 119 -3.80 -0.45 -4.33
CA LEU A 119 -2.36 -0.28 -4.18
C LEU A 119 -1.86 -1.11 -3.00
N CYS A 120 -0.80 -1.90 -3.16
CA CYS A 120 0.04 -2.35 -2.05
C CYS A 120 1.47 -1.79 -2.19
N VAL A 121 1.98 -1.18 -1.11
CA VAL A 121 3.39 -0.82 -0.96
C VAL A 121 4.06 -1.78 0.00
N TYR A 122 4.93 -2.64 -0.52
CA TYR A 122 5.65 -3.65 0.24
C TYR A 122 7.17 -3.47 0.02
N SER A 123 7.94 -2.95 0.97
CA SER A 123 7.51 -2.46 2.30
C SER A 123 8.12 -1.11 2.70
N ILE A 124 7.43 -0.40 3.61
CA ILE A 124 7.93 0.83 4.25
C ILE A 124 9.28 0.56 4.91
N SER A 125 9.41 -0.54 5.65
CA SER A 125 10.66 -0.91 6.34
C SER A 125 11.85 -1.01 5.39
N GLU A 126 11.64 -1.47 4.16
CA GLU A 126 12.69 -1.51 3.14
C GLU A 126 13.01 -0.14 2.55
N MET A 127 12.00 0.73 2.37
CA MET A 127 12.25 2.11 1.98
C MET A 127 13.09 2.85 3.02
N LEU A 128 12.80 2.63 4.31
CA LEU A 128 13.49 3.25 5.45
C LEU A 128 14.97 2.86 5.55
N ALA A 129 15.39 1.76 4.90
CA ALA A 129 16.81 1.41 4.80
C ALA A 129 17.61 2.37 3.90
N PHE A 130 16.94 3.16 3.05
CA PHE A 130 17.56 4.07 2.08
C PHE A 130 17.10 5.53 2.22
N VAL A 131 15.96 5.76 2.86
CA VAL A 131 15.26 7.05 2.87
C VAL A 131 14.84 7.40 4.28
N ASP A 132 15.00 8.67 4.65
CA ASP A 132 14.54 9.17 5.94
C ASP A 132 13.01 9.01 6.10
N ARG A 133 12.58 8.61 7.29
CA ARG A 133 11.16 8.37 7.63
C ARG A 133 10.23 9.53 7.28
N GLU A 134 10.68 10.78 7.45
CA GLU A 134 9.88 11.95 7.08
C GLU A 134 9.59 12.05 5.59
N LEU A 135 10.55 11.64 4.75
CA LEU A 135 10.40 11.69 3.29
C LEU A 135 9.51 10.54 2.81
N VAL A 136 9.68 9.34 3.36
CA VAL A 136 8.77 8.21 3.10
C VAL A 136 7.34 8.56 3.52
N PHE A 137 7.17 9.11 4.72
CA PHE A 137 5.86 9.56 5.21
C PHE A 137 5.22 10.58 4.26
N LYS A 138 5.96 11.61 3.82
CA LYS A 138 5.44 12.63 2.89
C LYS A 138 4.98 12.05 1.55
N LEU A 139 5.74 11.10 0.99
CA LEU A 139 5.36 10.42 -0.24
C LEU A 139 4.06 9.64 -0.05
N LEU A 140 4.02 8.75 0.96
CA LEU A 140 2.85 7.91 1.20
C LEU A 140 1.62 8.70 1.61
N HIS A 141 1.79 9.81 2.35
CA HIS A 141 0.72 10.75 2.66
C HIS A 141 0.11 11.34 1.39
N THR A 142 0.95 11.77 0.45
CA THR A 142 0.50 12.33 -0.84
C THR A 142 -0.23 11.28 -1.67
N VAL A 143 0.32 10.07 -1.76
CA VAL A 143 -0.27 8.95 -2.48
C VAL A 143 -1.62 8.53 -1.87
N GLY A 144 -1.67 8.34 -0.55
CA GLY A 144 -2.89 8.00 0.17
C GLY A 144 -3.99 9.07 0.04
N ALA A 145 -3.61 10.36 0.07
CA ALA A 145 -4.56 11.45 -0.13
C ALA A 145 -5.19 11.45 -1.53
N ARG A 146 -4.40 11.08 -2.55
CA ARG A 146 -4.92 10.93 -3.92
C ARG A 146 -5.87 9.73 -4.03
N LEU A 147 -5.46 8.57 -3.53
CA LEU A 147 -6.27 7.35 -3.55
C LEU A 147 -7.63 7.58 -2.88
N ARG A 148 -7.64 8.23 -1.71
CA ARG A 148 -8.87 8.69 -1.02
C ARG A 148 -9.79 9.53 -1.89
N ARG A 149 -9.24 10.49 -2.63
CA ARG A 149 -10.03 11.41 -3.47
C ARG A 149 -10.64 10.74 -4.70
N GLU A 150 -10.05 9.64 -5.13
CA GLU A 150 -10.39 8.93 -6.38
C GLU A 150 -11.05 7.56 -6.11
N ASP A 151 -11.52 7.31 -4.88
CA ASP A 151 -12.16 6.05 -4.45
C ASP A 151 -11.31 4.80 -4.71
N HIS A 152 -10.00 4.93 -4.51
CA HIS A 152 -9.04 3.83 -4.54
C HIS A 152 -8.64 3.42 -3.11
N VAL A 153 -8.00 2.26 -2.97
CA VAL A 153 -7.58 1.73 -1.68
C VAL A 153 -6.07 1.50 -1.65
N ALA A 154 -5.42 1.86 -0.54
CA ALA A 154 -3.99 1.69 -0.30
C ALA A 154 -3.73 0.78 0.89
N TYR A 155 -2.81 -0.17 0.72
CA TYR A 155 -2.25 -1.00 1.78
C TYR A 155 -0.76 -0.70 1.91
N PHE A 156 -0.35 -0.11 3.02
CA PHE A 156 1.05 0.21 3.29
C PHE A 156 1.61 -0.77 4.32
N HIS A 157 2.56 -1.62 3.93
CA HIS A 157 3.12 -2.61 4.83
C HIS A 157 4.31 -2.05 5.63
N LEU A 158 4.26 -2.18 6.95
CA LEU A 158 5.36 -1.91 7.88
C LEU A 158 5.66 -3.19 8.69
N ASP A 159 6.95 -3.50 8.85
CA ASP A 159 7.41 -4.67 9.62
C ASP A 159 7.10 -4.52 11.11
N GLY A 160 6.15 -5.32 11.59
CA GLY A 160 5.66 -5.29 12.97
C GLY A 160 6.61 -5.92 14.00
N ASP A 161 7.64 -6.66 13.56
CA ASP A 161 8.59 -7.31 14.48
C ASP A 161 9.71 -6.37 14.95
N THR A 162 9.73 -5.12 14.47
CA THR A 162 10.76 -4.14 14.84
C THR A 162 10.62 -3.66 16.29
N GLY A 163 9.41 -3.70 16.85
CA GLY A 163 9.10 -3.13 18.18
C GLY A 163 9.26 -1.61 18.26
N ASP A 164 9.27 -0.92 17.12
CA ASP A 164 9.40 0.52 17.03
C ASP A 164 8.03 1.20 17.11
N GLU A 165 7.51 1.31 18.34
CA GLU A 165 6.19 1.91 18.62
C GLU A 165 6.09 3.37 18.11
N GLU A 166 7.19 4.12 18.09
CA GLU A 166 7.23 5.49 17.58
C GLU A 166 7.01 5.50 16.06
N LEU A 167 7.66 4.57 15.35
CA LEU A 167 7.52 4.41 13.91
C LEU A 167 6.12 3.93 13.52
N GLU A 168 5.58 2.93 14.22
CA GLU A 168 4.22 2.44 14.02
C GLU A 168 3.20 3.57 14.23
N THR A 169 3.35 4.33 15.33
CA THR A 169 2.50 5.50 15.61
C THR A 169 2.61 6.53 14.50
N LEU A 170 3.83 6.88 14.07
CA LEU A 170 4.04 7.83 12.97
C LEU A 170 3.30 7.40 11.71
N PHE A 171 3.46 6.15 11.27
CA PHE A 171 2.86 5.69 10.01
C PHE A 171 1.36 5.42 10.12
N SER A 172 0.81 5.16 11.31
CA SER A 172 -0.63 5.04 11.53
C SER A 172 -1.40 6.35 11.31
N HIS A 173 -0.71 7.49 11.30
CA HIS A 173 -1.28 8.78 10.91
C HIS A 173 -1.53 8.91 9.39
N LEU A 174 -1.05 7.97 8.57
CA LEU A 174 -1.35 7.93 7.13
C LEU A 174 -2.70 7.28 6.80
N SER A 175 -3.13 6.40 7.69
CA SER A 175 -4.18 5.43 7.45
C SER A 175 -5.46 5.76 8.19
N ASP A 176 -6.57 5.32 7.61
CA ASP A 176 -7.89 5.33 8.21
C ASP A 176 -8.07 4.13 9.15
N ALA A 177 -7.37 3.02 8.86
CA ALA A 177 -7.35 1.81 9.68
C ALA A 177 -5.92 1.21 9.80
N VAL A 178 -5.65 0.54 10.91
CA VAL A 178 -4.44 -0.25 11.13
C VAL A 178 -4.84 -1.72 11.28
N VAL A 179 -4.29 -2.56 10.42
CA VAL A 179 -4.41 -4.01 10.47
C VAL A 179 -3.14 -4.58 11.06
N SER A 180 -3.23 -5.25 12.21
CA SER A 180 -2.10 -5.94 12.83
C SER A 180 -2.28 -7.45 12.71
N ILE A 181 -1.26 -8.14 12.19
CA ILE A 181 -1.24 -9.59 11.99
C ILE A 181 -0.03 -10.15 12.73
N ASP A 182 -0.30 -11.03 13.69
CA ASP A 182 0.71 -11.71 14.49
C ASP A 182 0.33 -13.20 14.70
N ASP A 183 1.06 -13.90 15.56
CA ASP A 183 0.80 -15.30 15.93
C ASP A 183 -0.60 -15.54 16.54
N HIS A 184 -1.24 -14.50 17.07
CA HIS A 184 -2.59 -14.56 17.66
C HIS A 184 -3.69 -14.28 16.63
N GLY A 185 -3.31 -13.92 15.40
CA GLY A 185 -4.20 -13.69 14.26
C GLY A 185 -4.25 -12.22 13.85
N MET A 186 -5.32 -11.86 13.15
CA MET A 186 -5.54 -10.51 12.65
C MET A 186 -6.40 -9.70 13.62
N THR A 187 -5.98 -8.47 13.89
CA THR A 187 -6.74 -7.45 14.60
C THR A 187 -6.83 -6.17 13.76
N VAL A 188 -7.89 -5.40 13.96
CA VAL A 188 -8.12 -4.11 13.28
C VAL A 188 -8.31 -3.05 14.34
N SER A 189 -7.69 -1.90 14.15
CA SER A 189 -7.88 -0.71 14.98
C SER A 189 -7.98 0.54 14.11
N PRO A 190 -8.58 1.64 14.63
CA PRO A 190 -8.65 2.90 13.88
C PRO A 190 -7.24 3.47 13.63
N GLY A 191 -7.03 4.00 12.43
CA GLY A 191 -5.89 4.86 12.16
C GLY A 191 -6.11 6.28 12.68
N TYR A 192 -5.11 7.15 12.49
CA TYR A 192 -5.15 8.53 12.98
C TYR A 192 -5.15 9.55 11.86
N TYR A 193 -5.51 9.17 10.63
CA TYR A 193 -5.62 10.14 9.55
C TYR A 193 -6.63 11.24 9.92
N ALA A 194 -6.09 12.42 10.20
CA ALA A 194 -6.91 13.60 10.40
C ALA A 194 -7.41 14.05 9.03
N VAL A 195 -8.72 13.96 8.79
CA VAL A 195 -9.35 14.72 7.71
C VAL A 195 -8.97 16.18 7.97
N ALA A 196 -8.23 16.80 7.04
CA ALA A 196 -8.03 18.24 7.10
C ALA A 196 -9.42 18.86 7.22
N PRO A 197 -9.68 19.75 8.20
CA PRO A 197 -11.00 20.35 8.33
C PRO A 197 -11.34 20.96 6.97
N GLU A 198 -12.46 20.50 6.40
CA GLU A 198 -13.01 21.14 5.22
C GLU A 198 -13.25 22.60 5.63
N ASP A 199 -12.67 23.56 4.90
CA ASP A 199 -12.91 25.00 5.05
C ASP A 199 -14.37 25.31 4.60
N ASP A 200 -15.37 24.72 5.26
CA ASP A 200 -16.80 24.91 4.96
C ASP A 200 -17.55 25.67 6.07
N ASP A 201 -16.82 26.28 7.02
CA ASP A 201 -17.41 27.12 8.07
C ASP A 201 -16.76 28.52 8.12
N LEU A 202 -16.57 29.12 6.94
CA LEU A 202 -16.39 30.57 6.85
C LEU A 202 -17.77 31.23 7.07
N PRO A 203 -17.96 32.00 8.16
CA PRO A 203 -19.22 32.69 8.37
C PRO A 203 -19.45 33.70 7.22
N PRO A 204 -20.69 33.86 6.73
CA PRO A 204 -20.96 34.84 5.69
C PRO A 204 -20.64 36.26 6.19
N GLU A 205 -20.00 37.06 5.32
CA GLU A 205 -19.71 38.49 5.52
C GLU A 205 -20.98 39.33 5.75
#